data_AF-A0A5F0KBB8-F1
#
_entry.id   AF-A0A5F0KBB8-F1
#
_cell.length_a   1.000
_cell.length_b   1.000
_cell.length_c   1.000
_cell.angle_alpha   90.00
_cell.angle_beta   90.00
_cell.angle_gamma   90.00
#
_symmetry.space_group_name_H-M   'P 1'
#
loop_
_entity.id
_entity.type
_entity.pdbx_description
1 polymer ?
#
loop_
_entity_poly.entity_id
_entity_poly.type
_entity_poly.pdbx_seq_one_letter_code
_entity_poly.pdbx_strand_id
1 'polypeptide(L)'
;METITVALISGFFAVIAVAIPCIFEMRNRKAKLREERQKALLKVAMRDLEFLHSVESRLLETIQDMSGESMKIRIRQEVTIDTGLVWSGQFTPSRIHQRQRQMENT
;
A
#
# COMPACT_ATOMS: atom_id res chain seq x y z
N MET A 1 -55.63 -22.50 -31.36
CA MET A 1 -55.28 -21.66 -30.19
C MET A 1 -53.89 -21.95 -29.64
N GLU A 2 -53.31 -23.14 -29.87
CA GLU A 2 -52.00 -23.55 -29.32
C GLU A 2 -50.79 -22.84 -29.93
N THR A 3 -50.86 -22.40 -31.18
CA THR A 3 -49.74 -21.71 -31.85
C THR A 3 -49.48 -20.32 -31.29
N ILE A 4 -50.53 -19.61 -30.86
CA ILE A 4 -50.44 -18.24 -30.34
C ILE A 4 -49.82 -18.25 -28.93
N THR A 5 -50.18 -19.22 -28.10
CA THR A 5 -49.61 -19.36 -26.75
C THR A 5 -48.13 -19.75 -26.80
N VAL A 6 -47.74 -20.64 -27.71
CA VAL A 6 -46.33 -21.00 -27.93
C VAL A 6 -45.50 -19.80 -28.40
N ALA A 7 -46.04 -18.98 -29.31
CA ALA A 7 -45.36 -17.77 -29.79
C ALA A 7 -45.20 -16.70 -28.69
N LEU A 8 -46.19 -16.53 -27.82
CA LEU A 8 -46.11 -15.62 -26.68
C LEU A 8 -45.06 -16.06 -25.65
N ILE A 9 -45.04 -17.36 -25.33
CA ILE A 9 -44.09 -17.93 -24.38
C ILE A 9 -42.66 -17.83 -24.93
N SER A 10 -42.43 -18.19 -26.19
CA SER A 10 -41.10 -18.12 -26.80
C SER A 10 -40.59 -16.68 -26.93
N GLY A 11 -41.46 -15.72 -27.29
CA GLY A 11 -41.14 -14.30 -27.31
C GLY A 11 -40.76 -13.77 -25.93
N PHE A 12 -41.48 -14.18 -24.88
CA PHE A 12 -41.18 -13.79 -23.50
C PHE A 12 -39.81 -14.31 -23.04
N PHE A 13 -39.50 -15.58 -23.29
CA PHE A 13 -38.19 -16.15 -22.93
C PHE A 13 -37.04 -15.57 -23.74
N ALA A 14 -37.27 -15.19 -25.00
CA ALA A 14 -36.26 -14.52 -25.82
C ALA A 14 -35.85 -13.15 -25.25
N VAL A 15 -36.82 -12.37 -24.74
CA VAL A 15 -36.55 -11.08 -24.09
C VAL A 15 -35.76 -11.27 -22.79
N ILE A 16 -36.15 -12.25 -21.97
CA ILE A 16 -35.44 -12.56 -20.72
C ILE A 16 -34.01 -13.03 -20.98
N ALA A 17 -33.81 -13.87 -22.00
CA ALA A 17 -32.50 -14.40 -22.38
C ALA A 17 -31.50 -13.30 -22.75
N VAL A 18 -31.96 -12.19 -23.32
CA VAL A 18 -31.11 -11.02 -23.66
C VAL A 18 -30.96 -10.06 -22.48
N ALA A 19 -32.00 -9.90 -21.65
CA ALA A 19 -31.99 -8.99 -20.52
C ALA A 19 -30.97 -9.40 -19.44
N ILE A 20 -30.85 -10.69 -19.15
CA ILE A 20 -29.98 -11.20 -18.08
C ILE A 20 -28.49 -10.87 -18.35
N PRO A 21 -27.88 -11.23 -19.51
CA PRO A 21 -26.50 -10.87 -19.81
C PRO A 21 -26.23 -9.36 -19.78
N CYS A 22 -27.18 -8.54 -20.23
CA CYS A 22 -27.05 -7.09 -20.26
C CYS A 22 -26.95 -6.50 -18.84
N ILE A 23 -27.76 -7.00 -17.89
CA ILE A 23 -27.70 -6.59 -16.48
C ILE A 23 -26.37 -7.00 -15.85
N PHE A 24 -25.89 -8.21 -16.12
CA PHE A 24 -24.58 -8.68 -15.64
C PHE A 24 -23.43 -7.84 -16.19
N GLU A 25 -23.44 -7.51 -17.49
CA GLU A 25 -22.41 -6.67 -18.10
C GLU A 25 -22.39 -5.26 -17.49
N MET A 26 -23.57 -4.65 -17.27
CA MET A 26 -23.68 -3.35 -16.61
C MET A 26 -23.12 -3.37 -15.18
N ARG A 27 -23.39 -4.42 -14.41
CA ARG A 27 -22.87 -4.59 -13.05
C ARG A 27 -21.34 -4.76 -13.06
N ASN A 28 -20.81 -5.56 -13.99
CA ASN A 28 -19.37 -5.79 -14.12
C ASN A 28 -18.62 -4.52 -14.53
N ARG A 29 -19.18 -3.70 -15.43
CA ARG A 29 -18.61 -2.39 -15.79
C ARG A 29 -18.52 -1.46 -14.58
N LYS A 30 -19.59 -1.37 -13.77
CA LYS A 30 -19.59 -0.55 -12.55
C LYS A 30 -18.56 -1.04 -11.52
N ALA A 31 -18.42 -2.35 -11.35
CA ALA A 31 -17.43 -2.94 -10.44
C ALA A 31 -16.00 -2.63 -10.91
N LYS A 32 -15.72 -2.81 -12.21
CA LYS A 32 -14.40 -2.52 -12.80
C LYS A 32 -14.01 -1.04 -12.66
N LEU A 33 -14.93 -0.11 -12.94
CA LEU A 33 -14.67 1.32 -12.75
C LEU A 33 -14.38 1.70 -11.29
N ARG A 34 -15.07 1.06 -10.34
CA ARG A 34 -14.79 1.26 -8.90
C ARG A 34 -13.42 0.73 -8.52
N GLU A 35 -13.04 -0.44 -9.01
CA GLU A 35 -11.73 -1.04 -8.78
C GLU A 35 -10.61 -0.17 -9.37
N GLU A 36 -10.76 0.30 -10.61
CA GLU A 36 -9.80 1.21 -11.25
C GLU A 36 -9.65 2.51 -10.45
N ARG A 37 -10.76 3.09 -9.98
CA ARG A 37 -10.72 4.28 -9.11
C ARG A 37 -10.02 4.02 -7.79
N GLN A 38 -10.28 2.88 -7.14
CA GLN A 38 -9.62 2.49 -5.91
C GLN A 38 -8.11 2.26 -6.10
N LYS A 39 -7.70 1.62 -7.20
CA LYS A 39 -6.29 1.47 -7.57
C LYS A 39 -5.61 2.82 -7.79
N ALA A 40 -6.28 3.76 -8.44
CA ALA A 40 -5.77 5.11 -8.62
C ALA A 40 -5.57 5.83 -7.27
N LEU A 41 -6.55 5.76 -6.37
CA LEU A 41 -6.45 6.31 -5.02
C LEU A 41 -5.32 5.66 -4.19
N LEU A 42 -5.19 4.34 -4.26
CA LEU A 42 -4.11 3.62 -3.60
C LEU A 42 -2.74 4.09 -4.10
N LYS A 43 -2.58 4.25 -5.42
CA LYS A 43 -1.33 4.74 -6.01
C LYS A 43 -1.00 6.17 -5.56
N VAL A 44 -2.00 7.04 -5.42
CA VAL A 44 -1.81 8.38 -4.86
C VAL A 44 -1.37 8.29 -3.40
N ALA A 45 -2.08 7.52 -2.57
CA ALA A 45 -1.71 7.35 -1.16
C ALA A 45 -0.29 6.77 -0.97
N MET A 46 0.12 5.82 -1.81
CA MET A 46 1.49 5.28 -1.79
C MET A 46 2.52 6.35 -2.10
N ARG A 47 2.28 7.20 -3.10
CA ARG A 47 3.17 8.32 -3.45
C ARG A 47 3.24 9.35 -2.32
N ASP A 48 2.11 9.64 -1.68
CA ASP A 48 2.08 10.56 -0.54
C ASP A 48 2.89 10.01 0.63
N LEU A 49 2.77 8.70 0.91
CA LEU A 49 3.58 8.04 1.93
C LEU A 49 5.08 8.05 1.59
N GLU A 50 5.45 7.75 0.35
CA GLU A 50 6.84 7.84 -0.13
C GLU A 50 7.38 9.27 0.03
N PHE A 51 6.58 10.26 -0.33
CA PHE A 51 6.93 11.66 -0.17
C PHE A 51 7.15 12.02 1.30
N LEU A 52 6.20 11.69 2.18
CA LEU A 52 6.33 11.96 3.62
C LEU A 52 7.55 11.28 4.23
N HIS A 53 7.84 10.03 3.84
CA HIS A 53 9.04 9.33 4.29
C HIS A 53 10.32 10.01 3.81
N SER A 54 10.34 10.52 2.57
CA SER A 54 11.47 11.30 2.05
C SER A 54 11.66 12.64 2.77
N VAL A 55 10.56 13.31 3.12
CA VAL A 55 10.59 14.56 3.91
C VAL A 55 11.15 14.29 5.30
N GLU A 56 10.71 13.24 5.98
CA GLU A 56 11.24 12.85 7.28
C GLU A 56 12.74 12.54 7.19
N SER A 57 13.16 11.77 6.19
CA SER A 57 14.56 11.42 5.98
C SER A 57 15.41 12.68 5.79
N ARG A 58 14.96 13.60 4.93
CA ARG A 58 15.63 14.88 4.70
C ARG A 58 15.62 15.79 5.93
N LEU A 59 14.54 15.79 6.70
CA LEU A 59 14.44 16.55 7.95
C LEU A 59 15.48 16.05 8.96
N LEU A 60 15.64 14.74 9.10
CA LEU A 60 16.65 14.14 9.97
C LEU A 60 18.08 14.46 9.53
N GLU A 61 18.36 14.45 8.22
CA GLU A 61 19.64 14.91 7.65
C GLU A 61 19.88 16.40 7.95
N THR A 62 18.89 17.24 7.67
CA THR A 62 19.00 18.70 7.89
C THR A 62 19.22 19.02 9.36
N ILE A 63 18.52 18.32 10.27
CA ILE A 63 18.71 18.48 11.71
C ILE A 63 20.13 18.07 12.08
N GLN A 64 20.65 16.95 11.57
CA GLN A 64 22.03 16.53 11.81
C GLN A 64 23.04 17.57 11.33
N ASP A 65 22.83 18.17 10.16
CA ASP A 65 23.69 19.22 9.61
C ASP A 65 23.66 20.50 10.46
N MET A 66 22.49 20.86 11.01
CA MET A 66 22.34 22.05 11.87
C MET A 66 22.85 21.86 13.30
N SER A 67 22.57 20.70 13.92
CA SER A 67 22.94 20.44 15.32
C SER A 67 24.36 19.88 15.49
N GLY A 68 25.03 19.49 14.41
CA GLY A 68 26.34 18.85 14.45
C GLY A 68 26.34 17.42 15.04
N GLU A 69 25.31 17.06 15.81
CA GLU A 69 25.03 15.70 16.28
C GLU A 69 23.80 15.11 15.60
N SER A 70 23.82 13.80 15.33
CA SER A 70 22.63 13.08 14.91
C SER A 70 21.57 13.13 16.02
N MET A 71 20.35 13.61 15.72
CA MET A 71 19.22 13.63 16.65
C MET A 71 19.00 12.27 17.36
N LYS A 72 19.28 11.17 16.65
CA LYS A 72 19.21 9.80 17.20
C LYS A 72 20.26 9.53 18.28
N ILE A 73 21.44 10.15 18.20
CA ILE A 73 22.47 10.06 19.24
C ILE A 73 22.03 10.86 20.46
N ARG A 74 21.52 12.08 20.26
CA ARG A 74 21.02 12.92 21.34
C ARG A 74 19.91 12.23 22.14
N ILE A 75 18.89 11.70 21.47
CA ILE A 75 17.81 10.96 22.14
C ILE A 75 18.32 9.70 22.86
N ARG A 76 19.32 9.00 22.31
CA ARG A 76 19.91 7.85 23.00
C ARG A 76 20.64 8.26 24.28
N GLN A 77 21.36 9.38 24.24
CA GLN A 77 22.02 9.92 25.44
C GLN A 77 20.98 10.34 26.48
N GLU A 78 19.93 11.05 26.07
CA GLU A 78 18.80 11.43 26.94
C GLU A 78 18.19 10.19 27.61
N VAL A 79 17.86 9.13 26.85
CA VAL A 79 17.33 7.89 27.40
C VAL A 79 18.30 7.22 28.37
N THR A 80 19.60 7.17 28.05
CA THR A 80 20.61 6.60 28.95
C THR A 80 20.72 7.40 30.26
N ILE A 81 20.63 8.72 30.21
CA ILE A 81 20.66 9.59 31.39
C ILE A 81 19.39 9.39 32.23
N ASP A 82 18.22 9.40 31.59
CA ASP A 82 16.93 9.38 32.29
C ASP A 82 16.56 8.01 32.87
N THR A 83 17.00 6.93 32.21
CA THR A 83 16.60 5.55 32.58
C THR A 83 17.75 4.67 33.08
N GLY A 84 19.00 5.09 32.89
CA GLY A 84 20.19 4.26 33.15
C GLY A 84 20.38 3.10 32.18
N LEU A 85 19.52 2.96 31.16
CA LEU A 85 19.59 1.88 30.19
C LEU A 85 20.72 2.10 29.17
N VAL A 86 21.48 1.05 28.90
CA VAL A 86 22.58 1.06 27.92
C VAL A 86 22.18 0.27 26.69
N TRP A 87 22.36 0.88 25.52
CA TRP A 87 22.07 0.25 24.24
C TRP A 87 23.31 -0.35 23.58
N SER A 88 23.29 -1.67 23.34
CA SER A 88 24.43 -2.39 22.75
C SER A 88 24.64 -2.12 21.25
N GLY A 89 23.59 -1.74 20.52
CA GLY A 89 23.61 -1.53 19.07
C GLY A 89 23.96 -2.75 18.21
N GLN A 90 24.16 -3.93 18.81
CA GLN A 90 24.71 -5.14 18.16
C GLN A 90 23.81 -5.72 17.04
N PHE A 91 22.50 -5.48 17.14
CA PHE A 91 21.47 -5.99 16.23
C PHE A 91 20.83 -4.89 15.37
N THR A 92 21.55 -3.79 15.16
CA THR A 92 21.09 -2.77 14.21
C THR A 92 21.14 -3.31 12.78
N PRO A 93 20.18 -2.96 11.90
CA PRO A 93 20.16 -3.41 10.51
C PRO A 93 21.50 -3.18 9.79
N SER A 94 22.17 -2.05 10.06
CA SER A 94 23.48 -1.72 9.49
C SER A 94 24.58 -2.71 9.91
N ARG A 95 24.67 -3.08 11.20
CA ARG A 95 25.66 -4.05 11.68
C ARG A 95 25.35 -5.47 11.23
N ILE A 96 24.07 -5.82 11.09
CA ILE A 96 23.64 -7.11 10.55
C ILE A 96 24.04 -7.24 9.08
N HIS A 97 23.75 -6.23 8.25
CA HIS A 97 24.18 -6.20 6.84
C HIS A 97 25.70 -6.27 6.71
N GLN A 98 26.44 -5.58 7.57
CA GLN A 98 27.91 -5.64 7.56
C GLN A 98 28.44 -7.03 7.87
N ARG A 99 27.86 -7.73 8.88
CA ARG A 99 28.23 -9.12 9.18
C ARG A 99 27.88 -10.07 8.04
N GLN A 100 26.70 -9.91 7.43
CA GLN A 100 26.29 -10.72 6.29
C GLN A 100 27.29 -10.57 5.14
N ARG A 101 27.66 -9.34 4.79
CA ARG A 101 28.70 -9.07 3.77
C ARG A 101 30.07 -9.64 4.11
N GLN A 102 30.44 -9.67 5.39
CA GLN A 102 31.71 -10.28 5.81
C GLN A 102 31.67 -11.80 5.62
N MET A 103 30.57 -12.46 6.00
CA MET A 103 30.38 -13.90 5.82
C MET A 103 30.33 -14.33 4.35
N GLU A 104 29.81 -13.49 3.44
CA GLU A 104 29.81 -13.77 2.00
C GLU A 104 31.21 -13.68 1.35
N ASN A 105 32.15 -12.98 1.98
CA ASN A 105 33.51 -12.77 1.48
C ASN A 105 34.57 -13.67 2.15
N THR A 106 34.14 -14.64 2.98
CA THR A 106 35.02 -15.62 3.65
C THR A 106 34.74 -17.02 3.11
#